data_AF-A0A6J6JX02-F1
#
_entry.id   AF-A0A6J6JX02-F1
#
_cell.length_a   1.000
_cell.length_b   1.000
_cell.length_c   1.000
_cell.angle_alpha   90.00
_cell.angle_beta   90.00
_cell.angle_gamma   90.00
#
_symmetry.space_group_name_H-M   'P 1'
#
loop_
_entity.id
_entity.type
_entity.pdbx_description
1 polymer ?
#
loop_
_entity_poly.entity_id
_entity_poly.type
_entity_poly.pdbx_seq_one_letter_code
_entity_poly.pdbx_strand_id
1 'polypeptide(L)'
;MPAATVVIGFMSQWYLVWILVAIETFVAVLWNIVTVSLRQSLIPSHLLGRVNSVYRFFAWGTIPIGTLLGGAIVTLLQQGLGREMAFRSVYFIGAGLGFALFIYAIRILTTENIEAARAAGSAS
;
A
#
# COMPACT_ATOMS: atom_id res chain seq x y z
N MET A 1 4.91 3.17 1.14
CA MET A 1 5.64 3.95 0.11
C MET A 1 6.88 3.18 -0.35
N PRO A 2 6.94 2.63 -1.59
CA PRO A 2 7.96 1.64 -1.97
C PRO A 2 9.41 2.11 -1.80
N ALA A 3 9.69 3.39 -2.06
CA ALA A 3 11.02 3.97 -1.84
C ALA A 3 11.44 3.94 -0.35
N ALA A 4 10.55 4.33 0.58
CA ALA A 4 10.84 4.31 2.01
C ALA A 4 11.09 2.87 2.50
N THR A 5 10.35 1.90 1.96
CA THR A 5 10.49 0.48 2.31
C THR A 5 11.85 -0.09 1.90
N VAL A 6 12.38 0.30 0.73
CA VAL A 6 13.76 -0.04 0.32
C VAL A 6 14.77 0.54 1.30
N VAL A 7 14.64 1.83 1.63
CA VAL A 7 15.60 2.52 2.50
C VAL A 7 15.62 1.84 3.87
N ILE A 8 14.46 1.56 4.47
CA ILE A 8 14.37 0.84 5.75
C ILE A 8 15.07 -0.52 5.69
N GLY A 9 14.95 -1.26 4.58
CA GLY A 9 15.61 -2.57 4.40
C GLY A 9 17.15 -2.53 4.46
N PHE A 10 17.76 -1.40 4.09
CA PHE A 10 19.21 -1.21 4.16
C PHE A 10 19.69 -0.61 5.49
N MET A 11 18.81 0.01 6.27
CA MET A 11 19.19 0.74 7.49
C MET A 11 19.26 -0.18 8.71
N SER A 12 20.43 -0.23 9.35
CA SER A 12 20.60 -0.85 10.68
C SER A 12 20.35 0.13 11.83
N GLN A 13 20.31 1.43 11.53
CA GLN A 13 20.22 2.50 12.52
C GLN A 13 18.77 2.81 12.85
N TRP A 14 18.37 2.53 14.11
CA TRP A 14 16.99 2.64 14.55
C TRP A 14 16.41 4.06 14.37
N TYR A 15 17.20 5.12 14.59
CA TYR A 15 16.74 6.51 14.48
C TYR A 15 16.34 6.89 13.04
N LEU A 16 17.03 6.36 12.01
CA LEU A 16 16.66 6.60 10.60
C LEU A 16 15.34 5.92 10.26
N VAL A 17 15.13 4.70 10.76
CA VAL A 17 13.85 3.99 10.60
C VAL A 17 12.72 4.79 11.25
N TRP A 18 12.93 5.32 12.45
CA TRP A 18 11.94 6.15 13.14
C TRP A 18 11.57 7.42 12.37
N ILE A 19 12.55 8.15 11.83
CA ILE A 19 12.29 9.35 11.03
C ILE A 19 11.48 8.99 9.77
N LEU A 20 11.85 7.92 9.07
CA LEU A 20 11.14 7.49 7.86
C LEU A 20 9.70 7.05 8.16
N VAL A 21 9.49 6.30 9.23
CA VAL A 21 8.15 5.88 9.69
C VAL A 21 7.31 7.09 10.11
N ALA A 22 7.91 8.09 10.75
CA ALA A 22 7.20 9.32 11.12
C ALA A 22 6.72 10.08 9.87
N ILE A 23 7.58 10.23 8.87
CA ILE A 23 7.23 10.86 7.59
C ILE A 23 6.16 10.04 6.86
N GLU A 24 6.30 8.71 6.80
CA GLU A 24 5.31 7.84 6.17
C GLU A 24 3.94 7.93 6.86
N THR A 25 3.94 7.96 8.20
CA THR A 25 2.70 8.09 8.99
C THR A 25 2.04 9.43 8.74
N PHE A 26 2.80 10.52 8.69
CA PHE A 26 2.27 11.84 8.37
C PHE A 26 1.59 11.87 6.99
N VAL A 27 2.26 11.34 5.96
CA VAL A 27 1.70 11.22 4.61
C VAL A 27 0.47 10.30 4.59
N ALA A 28 0.49 9.19 5.33
CA ALA A 28 -0.64 8.28 5.44
C ALA A 28 -1.87 8.93 6.11
N VAL A 29 -1.66 9.78 7.12
CA VAL A 29 -2.75 10.55 7.75
C VAL A 29 -3.35 11.53 6.74
N LEU A 30 -2.52 12.29 6.02
CA LEU A 30 -3.00 13.19 4.96
C LEU A 30 -3.80 12.43 3.90
N TRP A 31 -3.28 11.28 3.44
CA TRP A 31 -3.99 10.41 2.50
C TRP A 31 -5.35 9.95 3.04
N ASN A 32 -5.43 9.54 4.30
CA ASN A 32 -6.69 9.12 4.92
C ASN A 32 -7.70 10.26 4.96
N ILE A 33 -7.28 11.47 5.35
CA ILE A 33 -8.16 12.64 5.36
C ILE A 33 -8.72 12.90 3.96
N VAL A 34 -7.84 13.04 2.96
CA VAL A 34 -8.24 13.33 1.58
C VAL A 34 -9.17 12.25 1.01
N THR A 35 -8.82 10.97 1.16
CA THR A 35 -9.60 9.87 0.58
C THR A 35 -10.92 9.61 1.29
N VAL A 36 -11.00 9.86 2.60
CA VAL A 36 -12.27 9.79 3.33
C VAL A 36 -13.16 10.97 2.92
N SER A 37 -12.64 12.19 2.90
CA SER A 37 -13.40 13.39 2.50
C SER A 37 -13.91 13.29 1.07
N LEU A 38 -13.10 12.75 0.15
CA LEU A 38 -13.53 12.52 -1.24
C LEU A 38 -14.67 11.50 -1.33
N ARG A 39 -14.61 10.40 -0.56
CA ARG A 39 -15.70 9.42 -0.53
C ARG A 39 -16.97 10.01 0.07
N GLN A 40 -16.85 10.85 1.11
CA GLN A 40 -17.97 11.55 1.71
C GLN A 40 -18.64 12.53 0.73
N SER A 41 -17.88 13.17 -0.17
CA SER A 41 -18.44 14.10 -1.14
C SER A 41 -19.08 13.42 -2.35
N LEU A 42 -18.57 12.26 -2.77
CA LEU A 42 -19.03 11.55 -3.97
C LEU A 42 -20.15 10.53 -3.70
N ILE A 43 -20.19 9.92 -2.52
CA ILE A 43 -21.07 8.78 -2.24
C ILE A 43 -22.34 9.25 -1.50
N PRO A 44 -23.54 8.88 -1.98
CA PRO A 44 -24.80 9.16 -1.27
C PRO A 44 -24.77 8.64 0.18
N SER A 45 -25.29 9.45 1.11
CA SER A 45 -25.23 9.18 2.55
C SER A 45 -25.75 7.79 2.96
N HIS A 46 -26.82 7.30 2.32
CA HIS A 46 -27.41 5.99 2.58
C HIS A 46 -26.55 4.79 2.09
N LEU A 47 -25.59 5.02 1.17
CA LEU A 47 -24.67 3.99 0.68
C LEU A 47 -23.29 4.04 1.35
N LEU A 48 -22.96 5.14 2.03
CA LEU A 48 -21.65 5.40 2.62
C LEU A 48 -21.21 4.26 3.54
N GLY A 49 -22.11 3.76 4.39
CA GLY A 49 -21.83 2.64 5.28
C GLY A 49 -21.43 1.36 4.53
N ARG A 50 -22.16 1.01 3.45
CA ARG A 50 -21.87 -0.18 2.63
C ARG A 50 -20.53 -0.05 1.93
N VAL A 51 -20.25 1.09 1.31
CA VAL A 51 -18.98 1.33 0.61
C VAL A 51 -17.81 1.31 1.58
N ASN A 52 -17.96 1.93 2.76
CA ASN A 52 -16.90 1.94 3.77
C ASN A 52 -16.60 0.53 4.29
N SER A 53 -17.61 -0.30 4.52
CA SER A 53 -17.42 -1.70 4.94
C SER A 53 -16.67 -2.52 3.91
N VAL A 54 -17.05 -2.45 2.62
CA VAL A 54 -16.34 -3.15 1.53
C VAL A 54 -14.90 -2.67 1.43
N TYR A 55 -14.67 -1.35 1.47
CA TYR A 55 -13.34 -0.78 1.47
C TYR A 55 -12.47 -1.31 2.62
N ARG A 56 -13.00 -1.29 3.86
CA ARG A 56 -12.25 -1.75 5.05
C ARG A 56 -11.99 -3.25 4.99
N PHE A 57 -12.94 -4.04 4.48
CA PHE A 57 -12.74 -5.47 4.30
C PHE A 57 -11.52 -5.77 3.43
N PHE A 58 -11.37 -5.11 2.27
CA PHE A 58 -10.19 -5.32 1.44
C PHE A 58 -8.94 -4.66 2.00
N ALA A 59 -9.04 -3.44 2.53
CA ALA A 59 -7.89 -2.70 3.04
C ALA A 59 -7.26 -3.35 4.29
N TRP A 60 -8.06 -3.96 5.17
CA TRP A 60 -7.59 -4.55 6.42
C TRP A 60 -7.61 -6.08 6.38
N GLY A 61 -8.57 -6.68 5.68
CA GLY A 61 -8.70 -8.14 5.57
C GLY A 61 -7.59 -8.80 4.75
N THR A 62 -6.82 -8.02 3.98
CA THR A 62 -5.62 -8.51 3.29
C THR A 62 -4.36 -8.52 4.17
N ILE A 63 -4.37 -7.81 5.31
CA ILE A 63 -3.24 -7.75 6.24
C ILE A 63 -2.84 -9.15 6.73
N PRO A 64 -3.75 -10.01 7.22
CA PRO A 64 -3.37 -11.36 7.66
C PRO A 64 -2.70 -12.18 6.57
N ILE A 65 -3.15 -12.05 5.33
CA ILE A 65 -2.57 -12.75 4.17
C ILE A 65 -1.14 -12.27 3.95
N GLY A 66 -0.92 -10.95 3.93
CA GLY A 66 0.42 -10.36 3.80
C GLY A 66 1.34 -10.77 4.95
N THR A 67 0.85 -10.80 6.18
CA THR A 67 1.62 -11.22 7.37
C THR A 67 2.00 -12.69 7.30
N LEU A 68 1.09 -13.58 6.89
CA LEU A 68 1.37 -15.01 6.70
C LEU A 68 2.43 -15.23 5.61
N LEU A 69 2.31 -14.55 4.47
CA LEU A 69 3.30 -14.60 3.40
C LEU A 69 4.66 -14.06 3.85
N GLY A 70 4.69 -12.95 4.57
CA GLY A 70 5.90 -12.38 5.15
C GLY A 70 6.59 -13.35 6.12
N GLY A 71 5.81 -14.00 7.00
CA GLY A 71 6.33 -15.04 7.90
C GLY A 71 6.93 -16.22 7.14
N ALA A 72 6.22 -16.74 6.14
CA ALA A 72 6.69 -17.84 5.30
C ALA A 72 8.00 -17.48 4.56
N ILE A 73 8.10 -16.26 4.01
CA ILE A 73 9.32 -15.74 3.39
C ILE A 73 10.50 -15.79 4.37
N VAL A 74 10.31 -15.29 5.60
CA VAL A 74 11.36 -15.30 6.63
C VAL A 74 11.77 -16.74 6.96
N THR A 75 10.80 -17.63 7.19
CA THR A 75 11.07 -19.04 7.55
C THR A 75 11.87 -19.77 6.47
N LEU A 76 11.51 -19.57 5.19
CA LEU A 76 12.20 -20.21 4.07
C LEU A 76 13.62 -19.65 3.86
N LEU A 77 13.78 -18.32 3.96
CA LEU A 77 15.05 -17.66 3.68
C LEU A 77 16.04 -17.71 4.86
N GLN A 78 15.57 -17.92 6.08
CA GLN A 78 16.42 -17.98 7.28
C GLN A 78 17.46 -19.10 7.21
N GLN A 79 17.15 -20.23 6.57
CA GLN A 79 18.07 -21.38 6.48
C GLN A 79 19.31 -21.09 5.63
N GLY A 80 19.19 -20.25 4.60
CA GLY A 80 20.28 -19.94 3.66
C GLY A 80 20.94 -18.57 3.85
N LEU A 81 20.16 -17.54 4.20
CA LEU A 81 20.63 -16.15 4.27
C LEU A 81 20.97 -15.68 5.69
N GLY A 82 20.66 -16.49 6.71
CA GLY A 82 20.74 -16.09 8.11
C GLY A 82 19.57 -15.22 8.55
N ARG A 83 19.38 -15.13 9.88
CA ARG A 83 18.20 -14.50 10.50
C ARG A 83 18.02 -13.03 10.10
N GLU A 84 19.09 -12.24 10.11
CA GLU A 84 19.03 -10.80 9.82
C GLU A 84 18.57 -10.52 8.39
N MET A 85 19.18 -11.16 7.39
CA MET A 85 18.82 -10.98 5.99
C MET A 85 17.45 -11.57 5.67
N ALA A 86 17.03 -12.65 6.35
CA ALA A 86 15.70 -13.18 6.21
C ALA A 86 14.62 -12.16 6.61
N PHE A 87 14.81 -11.42 7.72
CA PHE A 87 13.89 -10.33 8.09
C PHE A 87 13.95 -9.15 7.11
N ARG A 88 15.14 -8.79 6.60
CA ARG A 88 15.28 -7.68 5.62
C ARG A 88 14.64 -8.00 4.28
N SER A 89 14.61 -9.28 3.88
CA SER A 89 14.02 -9.71 2.61
C SER A 89 12.56 -9.30 2.44
N VAL A 90 11.78 -9.25 3.53
CA VAL A 90 10.37 -8.82 3.52
C VAL A 90 10.24 -7.37 3.05
N TYR A 91 11.16 -6.49 3.46
CA TYR A 91 11.17 -5.09 3.03
C TYR A 91 11.52 -4.96 1.55
N PHE A 92 12.49 -5.75 1.06
CA PHE A 92 12.89 -5.71 -0.36
C PHE A 92 11.82 -6.29 -1.28
N ILE A 93 11.20 -7.42 -0.90
CA ILE A 93 10.09 -8.03 -1.64
C ILE A 93 8.89 -7.08 -1.63
N GLY A 94 8.55 -6.52 -0.46
CA GLY A 94 7.47 -5.54 -0.34
C GLY A 94 7.71 -4.29 -1.18
N ALA A 95 8.93 -3.77 -1.22
CA ALA A 95 9.31 -2.67 -2.09
C ALA A 95 9.18 -3.02 -3.58
N GLY A 96 9.63 -4.21 -3.99
CA GLY A 96 9.52 -4.68 -5.37
C GLY A 96 8.08 -4.77 -5.83
N LEU A 97 7.20 -5.36 -5.01
CA LEU A 97 5.76 -5.40 -5.27
C LEU A 97 5.15 -3.99 -5.31
N GLY A 98 5.54 -3.12 -4.39
CA GLY A 98 5.08 -1.74 -4.35
C GLY A 98 5.48 -0.93 -5.59
N PHE A 99 6.72 -1.10 -6.09
CA PHE A 99 7.16 -0.49 -7.34
C PHE A 99 6.45 -1.08 -8.55
N ALA A 100 6.24 -2.39 -8.60
CA ALA A 100 5.48 -3.03 -9.69
C ALA A 100 4.05 -2.49 -9.75
N LEU A 101 3.38 -2.38 -8.59
CA LEU A 101 2.05 -1.76 -8.49
C LEU A 101 2.07 -0.28 -8.86
N PHE A 102 3.10 0.47 -8.46
CA PHE A 102 3.24 1.88 -8.82
C PHE A 102 3.42 2.07 -10.33
N ILE A 103 4.29 1.28 -10.96
CA ILE A 103 4.49 1.28 -12.42
C ILE A 103 3.20 0.89 -13.14
N TYR A 104 2.51 -0.15 -12.65
CA TYR A 104 1.21 -0.56 -13.16
C TYR A 104 0.16 0.56 -13.02
N ALA A 105 0.09 1.19 -11.85
CA ALA A 105 -0.82 2.30 -11.56
C ALA A 105 -0.58 3.50 -12.47
N ILE A 106 0.67 3.88 -12.71
CA ILE A 106 1.00 4.97 -13.66
C ILE A 106 0.55 4.63 -15.08
N ARG A 107 0.70 3.36 -15.49
CA ARG A 107 0.28 2.92 -16.84
C ARG A 107 -1.23 2.88 -17.02
N ILE A 108 -1.97 2.56 -15.97
CA ILE A 108 -3.43 2.41 -16.04
C ILE A 108 -4.17 3.71 -15.72
N LEU A 109 -3.68 4.52 -14.78
CA LEU A 109 -4.29 5.79 -14.35
C LEU A 109 -3.79 6.99 -15.17
N THR A 110 -3.69 6.85 -16.49
CA THR A 110 -3.42 7.98 -17.38
C THR A 110 -4.66 8.84 -17.55
N THR A 111 -4.47 10.14 -17.78
CA THR A 111 -5.57 11.09 -17.97
C THR A 111 -6.54 10.64 -19.06
N GLU A 112 -6.01 10.12 -20.18
CA GLU A 112 -6.79 9.57 -21.29
C GLU A 112 -7.69 8.40 -20.85
N ASN A 113 -7.16 7.45 -20.06
CA ASN A 113 -7.94 6.31 -19.57
C ASN A 113 -9.05 6.76 -18.61
N ILE A 114 -8.78 7.78 -17.79
CA ILE A 114 -9.76 8.35 -16.85
C ILE A 114 -10.87 9.07 -17.63
N GLU A 115 -10.52 9.85 -18.65
CA GLU A 115 -11.47 10.55 -19.52
C GLU A 115 -12.32 9.56 -20.33
N ALA A 116 -11.70 8.53 -20.91
CA ALA A 116 -12.39 7.46 -21.64
C ALA A 116 -13.38 6.70 -20.74
N ALA A 117 -12.98 6.35 -19.51
CA ALA A 117 -13.86 5.70 -18.55
C ALA A 117 -15.03 6.60 -18.12
N ARG A 118 -14.79 7.91 -17.97
CA ARG A 118 -15.83 8.90 -17.66
C ARG A 118 -16.84 9.05 -18.80
N ALA A 119 -16.37 9.10 -20.05
CA ALA A 119 -17.21 9.17 -21.24
C ALA A 119 -18.10 7.92 -21.39
N ALA A 120 -17.54 6.72 -21.16
CA ALA A 120 -18.28 5.48 -21.19
C ALA A 120 -19.39 5.41 -20.12
N GLY A 121 -19.14 5.92 -18.91
CA GLY A 121 -20.11 5.95 -17.82
C GLY A 121 -21.22 7.00 -17.98
N SER A 122 -21.02 8.06 -18.77
CA SER A 122 -22.08 9.04 -19.10
C SER A 122 -23.00 8.61 -20.24
N ALA A 123 -22.63 7.55 -20.98
CA ALA A 123 -23.40 7.01 -22.09
C ALA A 123 -24.36 5.88 -21.67
N SER A 124 -24.34 5.46 -20.40
CA SER A 124 -25.25 4.47 -19.79
C SER A 124 -26.23 5.11 -18.83
#